data_AF-A2D9U0-F1
#
_entry.id   AF-A2D9U0-F1
#
_cell.length_a   1.000
_cell.length_b   1.000
_cell.length_c   1.000
_cell.angle_alpha   90.00
_cell.angle_beta   90.00
_cell.angle_gamma   90.00
#
_symmetry.space_group_name_H-M   'P 1'
#
loop_
_entity.id
_entity.type
_entity.pdbx_description
1 polymer ?
#
loop_
_entity_poly.entity_id
_entity_poly.type
_entity_poly.pdbx_seq_one_letter_code
_entity_poly.pdbx_strand_id
1 'polypeptide(L)'
;MNLNFEYIAAHISDYIQNENFFDTFDIEDIKTIMKYLRLTADQFITLLKQSSSTINARNLYFCTQKANVTIQNFEDVVSILKSVKKYMKFNIFDGIINVFIQKDKEMNDCTEEIKKLQAELKKFQNQVQNATKETTDTQNNENHKVSKEFLTKISELKKSKDFDNVYKFFEELSSKGDRELISKACEEGLWKKTSYRSYNVLH
;
A
#
# COMPACT_ATOMS: atom_id res chain seq x y z
N MET A 1 52.62 12.06 -26.54
CA MET A 1 52.53 11.42 -25.21
C MET A 1 51.32 10.50 -25.26
N ASN A 2 51.41 9.24 -24.84
CA ASN A 2 50.29 8.29 -24.94
C ASN A 2 49.41 8.46 -23.68
N LEU A 3 48.22 9.04 -23.81
CA LEU A 3 47.32 9.27 -22.68
C LEU A 3 46.70 7.95 -22.22
N ASN A 4 46.69 7.71 -20.91
CA ASN A 4 45.96 6.59 -20.33
C ASN A 4 44.52 7.05 -20.01
N PHE A 5 43.62 6.86 -20.98
CA PHE A 5 42.24 7.33 -20.86
C PHE A 5 41.44 6.66 -19.74
N GLU A 6 41.71 5.39 -19.43
CA GLU A 6 41.07 4.68 -18.32
C GLU A 6 41.49 5.26 -16.97
N TYR A 7 42.79 5.55 -16.81
CA TYR A 7 43.30 6.22 -15.61
C TYR A 7 42.69 7.61 -15.45
N ILE A 8 42.65 8.40 -16.52
CA ILE A 8 42.04 9.75 -16.49
C ILE A 8 40.57 9.67 -16.11
N ALA A 9 39.83 8.72 -16.68
CA ALA A 9 38.42 8.51 -16.36
C ALA A 9 38.20 8.12 -14.89
N ALA A 10 39.07 7.28 -14.33
CA ALA A 10 39.02 6.91 -12.91
C ALA A 10 39.27 8.09 -11.95
N HIS A 11 39.98 9.12 -12.42
CA HIS A 11 40.32 10.33 -11.65
C HIS A 11 39.54 11.56 -12.13
N ILE A 12 38.40 11.38 -12.81
CA ILE A 12 37.63 12.50 -13.37
C ILE A 12 37.22 13.54 -12.33
N SER A 13 36.99 13.11 -11.08
CA SER A 13 36.65 14.00 -9.97
C SER A 13 37.69 15.09 -9.74
N ASP A 14 38.98 14.77 -9.91
CA ASP A 14 40.06 15.74 -9.69
C ASP A 14 40.01 16.84 -10.75
N TYR A 15 39.73 16.49 -12.02
CA TYR A 15 39.59 17.45 -13.11
C TYR A 15 38.33 18.30 -12.99
N ILE A 16 37.23 17.72 -12.50
CA ILE A 16 35.99 18.45 -12.21
C ILE A 16 36.22 19.45 -11.07
N GLN A 17 36.85 19.02 -9.98
CA GLN A 17 37.12 19.88 -8.81
C GLN A 17 38.05 21.05 -9.15
N ASN A 18 39.05 20.80 -10.00
CA ASN A 18 39.99 21.82 -10.45
C ASN A 18 39.47 22.67 -11.62
N GLU A 19 38.24 22.41 -12.08
CA GLU A 19 37.57 23.08 -13.21
C GLU A 19 38.39 23.15 -14.51
N ASN A 20 39.35 22.24 -14.71
CA ASN A 20 40.36 22.34 -15.78
C ASN A 20 40.22 21.26 -16.86
N PHE A 21 39.18 20.41 -16.81
CA PHE A 21 39.04 19.28 -17.72
C PHE A 21 39.06 19.69 -19.20
N PHE A 22 38.32 20.74 -19.56
CA PHE A 22 38.24 21.24 -20.94
C PHE A 22 39.44 22.08 -21.37
N ASP A 23 40.26 22.54 -20.43
CA ASP A 23 41.49 23.28 -20.71
C ASP A 23 42.72 22.35 -20.81
N THR A 24 42.63 21.17 -20.20
CA THR A 24 43.72 20.18 -20.14
C THR A 24 43.76 19.29 -21.37
N PHE A 25 42.59 18.88 -21.87
CA PHE A 25 42.48 17.87 -22.93
C PHE A 25 41.88 18.45 -24.20
N ASP A 26 42.34 17.97 -25.35
CA ASP A 26 41.74 18.35 -26.63
C ASP A 26 40.37 17.65 -26.84
N ILE A 27 39.64 18.07 -27.88
CA ILE A 27 38.28 17.60 -28.14
C ILE A 27 38.22 16.08 -28.42
N GLU A 28 39.21 15.51 -29.12
CA GLU A 28 39.21 14.07 -29.45
C GLU A 28 39.62 13.21 -28.26
N ASP A 29 40.54 13.72 -27.43
CA ASP A 29 40.91 13.14 -26.15
C ASP A 29 39.69 13.14 -25.21
N ILE A 30 39.01 14.27 -25.03
CA ILE A 30 37.78 14.36 -24.22
C ILE A 30 36.75 13.35 -24.69
N LYS A 31 36.51 13.27 -26.00
CA LYS A 31 35.57 12.31 -26.59
C LYS A 31 35.94 10.86 -26.30
N THR A 32 37.23 10.56 -26.21
CA THR A 32 37.72 9.22 -25.89
C THR A 32 37.60 8.94 -24.39
N ILE A 33 37.99 9.89 -23.53
CA ILE A 33 37.81 9.82 -22.08
C ILE A 33 36.34 9.60 -21.72
N MET A 34 35.42 10.35 -22.35
CA MET A 34 33.98 10.26 -22.11
C MET A 34 33.41 8.85 -22.30
N LYS A 35 34.01 8.00 -23.14
CA LYS A 35 33.58 6.60 -23.32
C LYS A 35 33.82 5.73 -22.08
N TYR A 36 34.83 6.06 -21.29
CA TYR A 36 35.22 5.33 -20.08
C TYR A 36 34.57 5.92 -18.83
N LEU A 37 33.99 7.12 -18.91
CA LEU A 37 33.35 7.78 -17.78
C LEU A 37 32.02 7.12 -17.42
N ARG A 38 31.82 6.97 -16.10
CA ARG A 38 30.52 6.76 -15.48
C ARG A 38 30.28 7.90 -14.51
N LEU A 39 29.44 8.84 -14.90
CA LEU A 39 29.21 10.08 -14.18
C LEU A 39 27.89 10.00 -13.39
N THR A 40 27.83 10.69 -12.25
CA THR A 40 26.54 11.07 -11.67
C THR A 40 25.91 12.20 -12.49
N ALA A 41 24.60 12.45 -12.29
CA ALA A 41 23.92 13.59 -12.90
C ALA A 41 24.65 14.91 -12.58
N ASP A 42 25.03 15.14 -11.32
CA ASP A 42 25.73 16.34 -10.88
C ASP A 42 27.11 16.51 -11.54
N GLN A 43 27.89 15.44 -11.65
CA GLN A 43 29.19 15.48 -12.31
C GLN A 43 29.05 15.84 -13.80
N PHE A 44 28.08 15.22 -14.48
CA PHE A 44 27.81 15.54 -15.89
C PHE A 44 27.36 17.00 -16.08
N ILE A 45 26.42 17.46 -15.24
CA ILE A 45 25.94 18.86 -15.28
C ILE A 45 27.09 19.85 -15.02
N THR A 46 27.97 19.53 -14.07
CA THR A 46 29.14 20.35 -13.75
C THR A 46 30.10 20.45 -14.93
N LEU A 47 30.39 19.32 -15.59
CA LEU A 47 31.20 19.31 -16.81
C LEU A 47 30.57 20.17 -17.92
N LEU A 48 29.26 20.04 -18.17
CA LEU A 48 28.58 20.86 -19.16
C LEU A 48 28.68 22.36 -18.83
N LYS A 49 28.58 22.72 -17.55
CA LYS A 49 28.74 24.10 -17.09
C LYS A 49 30.17 24.62 -17.34
N GLN A 50 31.18 23.85 -16.94
CA GLN A 50 32.60 24.21 -17.12
C GLN A 50 32.98 24.39 -18.59
N SER A 51 32.38 23.59 -19.48
CA SER A 51 32.65 23.68 -20.91
C SER A 51 32.28 25.02 -21.56
N SER A 52 31.39 25.79 -20.93
CA SER A 52 30.78 26.98 -21.54
C SER A 52 31.74 28.12 -21.85
N SER A 53 32.89 28.20 -21.16
CA SER A 53 33.94 29.18 -21.41
C SER A 53 34.93 28.73 -22.49
N THR A 54 35.06 27.43 -22.72
CA THR A 54 36.21 26.86 -23.47
C THR A 54 35.78 26.28 -24.82
N ILE A 55 34.56 25.73 -24.93
CA ILE A 55 34.10 25.08 -26.17
C ILE A 55 32.67 25.49 -26.56
N ASN A 56 32.39 25.50 -27.87
CA ASN A 56 31.05 25.79 -28.38
C ASN A 56 30.10 24.60 -28.23
N ALA A 57 28.79 24.86 -28.35
CA ALA A 57 27.73 23.87 -28.19
C ALA A 57 27.86 22.64 -29.11
N ARG A 58 28.32 22.82 -30.37
CA ARG A 58 28.50 21.73 -31.34
C ARG A 58 29.61 20.78 -30.90
N ASN A 59 30.75 21.33 -30.49
CA ASN A 59 31.90 20.57 -30.01
C ASN A 59 31.58 19.89 -28.69
N LEU A 60 30.86 20.57 -27.80
CA LEU A 60 30.39 20.01 -26.54
C LEU A 60 29.51 18.77 -26.76
N TYR A 61 28.51 18.86 -27.64
CA TYR A 61 27.71 17.70 -28.02
C TYR A 61 28.58 16.55 -28.56
N PHE A 62 29.47 16.86 -29.49
CA PHE A 62 30.31 15.86 -30.15
C PHE A 62 31.22 15.09 -29.17
N CYS A 63 31.81 15.78 -28.19
CA CYS A 63 32.73 15.15 -27.25
C CYS A 63 32.02 14.46 -26.07
N THR A 64 30.82 14.91 -25.69
CA THR A 64 30.09 14.34 -24.53
C THR A 64 29.07 13.26 -24.87
N GLN A 65 28.67 13.10 -26.14
CA GLN A 65 27.62 12.15 -26.56
C GLN A 65 27.86 10.67 -26.19
N LYS A 66 29.09 10.29 -25.82
CA LYS A 66 29.45 8.92 -25.42
C LYS A 66 29.52 8.70 -23.91
N ALA A 67 29.26 9.74 -23.12
CA ALA A 67 29.27 9.66 -21.66
C ALA A 67 28.16 8.73 -21.16
N ASN A 68 28.48 7.90 -20.16
CA ASN A 68 27.49 7.17 -19.41
C ASN A 68 27.14 7.95 -18.14
N VAL A 69 25.87 8.31 -17.99
CA VAL A 69 25.37 9.08 -16.84
C VAL A 69 24.39 8.22 -16.06
N THR A 70 24.64 8.08 -14.76
CA THR A 70 23.77 7.37 -13.82
C THR A 70 22.63 8.30 -13.42
N ILE A 71 21.40 7.84 -13.60
CA ILE A 71 20.16 8.56 -13.27
C ILE A 71 19.51 7.80 -12.10
N GLN A 72 19.34 8.47 -10.96
CA GLN A 72 18.79 7.88 -9.75
C GLN A 72 17.30 8.19 -9.56
N ASN A 73 16.86 9.35 -10.03
CA ASN A 73 15.51 9.83 -9.79
C ASN A 73 15.01 10.71 -10.95
N PHE A 74 13.76 11.18 -10.83
CA PHE A 74 13.13 12.02 -11.82
C PHE A 74 13.75 13.43 -11.92
N GLU A 75 14.22 13.98 -10.80
CA GLU A 75 14.88 15.29 -10.76
C GLU A 75 16.18 15.29 -11.57
N ASP A 76 16.94 14.19 -11.53
CA ASP A 76 18.13 13.99 -12.36
C ASP A 76 17.81 14.10 -13.85
N VAL A 77 16.74 13.43 -14.31
CA VAL A 77 16.29 13.47 -15.71
C VAL A 77 16.02 14.91 -16.14
N VAL A 78 15.22 15.63 -15.35
CA VAL A 78 14.85 17.02 -15.65
C VAL A 78 16.08 17.93 -15.64
N SER A 79 16.98 17.76 -14.68
CA SER A 79 18.19 18.57 -14.53
C SER A 79 19.20 18.35 -15.66
N ILE A 80 19.36 17.10 -16.10
CA ILE A 80 20.18 16.74 -17.27
C ILE A 80 19.58 17.38 -18.53
N LEU A 81 18.29 17.20 -18.79
CA LEU A 81 17.64 17.77 -19.98
C LEU A 81 17.73 19.30 -20.03
N LYS A 82 17.51 19.97 -18.88
CA LYS A 82 17.69 21.43 -18.75
C LYS A 82 19.13 21.85 -19.05
N SER A 83 20.11 21.10 -18.57
CA SER A 83 21.53 21.40 -18.78
C SER A 83 21.94 21.20 -20.23
N VAL A 84 21.53 20.09 -20.85
CA VAL A 84 21.76 19.84 -22.28
C VAL A 84 21.08 20.93 -23.14
N LYS A 85 19.82 21.29 -22.84
CA LYS A 85 19.16 22.42 -23.49
C LYS A 85 20.00 23.69 -23.38
N LYS A 86 20.44 24.06 -22.17
CA LYS A 86 21.15 25.31 -21.91
C LYS A 86 22.50 25.40 -22.62
N TYR A 87 23.34 24.37 -22.45
CA TYR A 87 24.73 24.39 -22.88
C TYR A 87 24.92 23.87 -24.32
N MET A 88 24.07 22.96 -24.79
CA MET A 88 24.14 22.42 -26.16
C MET A 88 23.07 22.98 -27.12
N LYS A 89 22.18 23.88 -26.65
CA LYS A 89 21.13 24.55 -27.44
C LYS A 89 20.03 23.63 -28.00
N PHE A 90 19.73 22.53 -27.31
CA PHE A 90 18.66 21.58 -27.66
C PHE A 90 17.28 22.11 -27.23
N ASN A 91 16.78 23.16 -27.90
CA ASN A 91 15.48 23.77 -27.59
C ASN A 91 14.29 22.80 -27.76
N ILE A 92 14.45 21.74 -28.56
CA ILE A 92 13.45 20.66 -28.70
C ILE A 92 13.10 19.99 -27.36
N PHE A 93 13.99 20.06 -26.36
CA PHE A 93 13.74 19.50 -25.04
C PHE A 93 12.71 20.28 -24.22
N ASP A 94 12.27 21.48 -24.64
CA ASP A 94 11.25 22.22 -23.91
C ASP A 94 9.93 21.48 -23.80
N GLY A 95 9.44 20.93 -24.91
CA GLY A 95 8.23 20.11 -24.88
C GLY A 95 8.39 18.88 -24.00
N ILE A 96 9.56 18.24 -24.06
CA ILE A 96 9.88 17.03 -23.29
C ILE A 96 9.93 17.33 -21.79
N ILE A 97 10.63 18.40 -21.39
CA ILE A 97 10.73 18.86 -20.01
C ILE A 97 9.34 19.19 -19.46
N ASN A 98 8.51 19.89 -20.24
CA ASN A 98 7.15 20.25 -19.83
C ASN A 98 6.27 19.01 -19.59
N VAL A 99 6.32 18.02 -20.49
CA VAL A 99 5.60 16.75 -20.32
C VAL A 99 6.04 16.03 -19.07
N PHE A 100 7.36 15.95 -18.83
CA PHE A 100 7.89 15.32 -17.62
C PHE A 100 7.40 16.04 -16.36
N ILE A 101 7.56 17.37 -16.27
CA ILE A 101 7.12 18.15 -15.10
C ILE A 101 5.62 17.96 -14.84
N GLN A 102 4.80 17.95 -15.89
CA GLN A 102 3.36 17.71 -15.78
C GLN A 102 3.06 16.31 -15.24
N LYS A 103 3.76 15.28 -15.74
CA LYS A 103 3.57 13.90 -15.29
C LYS A 103 4.01 13.66 -13.85
N ASP A 104 5.08 14.31 -13.41
CA ASP A 104 5.52 14.28 -12.02
C ASP A 104 4.47 14.90 -11.08
N LYS A 105 3.90 16.04 -11.47
CA LYS A 105 2.79 16.65 -10.74
C LYS A 105 1.58 15.72 -10.64
N GLU A 106 1.12 15.17 -11.78
CA GLU A 106 0.00 14.23 -11.81
C GLU A 106 0.25 13.00 -10.91
N MET A 107 1.47 12.47 -10.92
CA MET A 107 1.85 11.33 -10.08
C MET A 107 1.82 11.69 -8.59
N ASN A 108 2.29 12.87 -8.22
CA ASN A 108 2.24 13.36 -6.84
C ASN A 108 0.79 13.58 -6.37
N ASP A 109 -0.06 14.18 -7.21
CA ASP A 109 -1.48 14.38 -6.93
C ASP A 109 -2.20 13.03 -6.70
N CYS A 110 -1.96 12.05 -7.58
CA CYS A 110 -2.49 10.69 -7.40
C CYS A 110 -1.97 10.01 -6.12
N THR A 111 -0.71 10.22 -5.76
CA THR A 111 -0.11 9.64 -4.54
C THR A 111 -0.80 10.18 -3.28
N GLU A 112 -1.11 11.47 -3.24
CA GLU A 112 -1.84 12.08 -2.12
C GLU A 112 -3.29 11.59 -2.04
N GLU A 113 -3.97 11.43 -3.18
CA GLU A 113 -5.31 10.86 -3.21
C GLU A 113 -5.34 9.41 -2.71
N ILE A 114 -4.36 8.59 -3.10
CA ILE A 114 -4.21 7.22 -2.61
C ILE A 114 -4.01 7.21 -1.09
N LYS A 115 -3.14 8.07 -0.54
CA LYS A 115 -2.93 8.18 0.92
C LYS A 115 -4.23 8.53 1.65
N LYS A 116 -5.02 9.45 1.10
CA LYS A 116 -6.32 9.85 1.66
C LYS A 116 -7.30 8.68 1.67
N LEU A 117 -7.47 7.98 0.55
CA LEU A 117 -8.34 6.81 0.45
C LEU A 117 -7.91 5.68 1.40
N GLN A 118 -6.61 5.45 1.55
CA GLN A 118 -6.09 4.48 2.52
C GLN A 118 -6.42 4.86 3.97
N ALA A 119 -6.40 6.14 4.31
CA ALA A 119 -6.79 6.61 5.63
C ALA A 119 -8.29 6.46 5.89
N GLU A 120 -9.14 6.75 4.90
CA GLU A 120 -10.59 6.55 4.96
C GLU A 120 -10.96 5.05 5.10
N LEU A 121 -10.31 4.17 4.34
CA LEU A 121 -10.49 2.72 4.47
C LEU A 121 -10.15 2.20 5.86
N LYS A 122 -9.06 2.67 6.47
CA LYS A 122 -8.70 2.31 7.85
C LYS A 122 -9.75 2.77 8.86
N LYS A 123 -10.32 3.97 8.69
CA LYS A 123 -11.41 4.46 9.54
C LYS A 123 -12.65 3.57 9.42
N PHE A 124 -13.03 3.23 8.20
CA PHE A 124 -14.18 2.37 7.95
C PHE A 124 -13.99 0.96 8.54
N GLN A 125 -12.81 0.37 8.37
CA GLN A 125 -12.48 -0.93 8.97
C GLN A 125 -12.61 -0.92 10.51
N ASN A 126 -12.10 0.13 11.17
CA ASN A 126 -12.22 0.26 12.62
C ASN A 126 -13.69 0.42 13.07
N GLN A 127 -14.50 1.18 12.33
CA GLN A 127 -15.93 1.33 12.61
C GLN A 127 -16.67 0.00 12.48
N VAL A 128 -16.44 -0.75 11.40
CA VAL A 128 -17.04 -2.08 11.21
C VAL A 128 -16.66 -3.02 12.34
N GLN A 129 -15.38 -3.05 12.74
CA GLN A 129 -14.91 -3.90 13.82
C GLN A 129 -15.57 -3.58 15.16
N ASN A 130 -15.74 -2.29 15.48
CA ASN A 130 -16.41 -1.85 16.71
C ASN A 130 -17.90 -2.20 16.69
N ALA A 131 -18.59 -1.97 15.58
CA ALA A 131 -20.01 -2.31 15.42
C ALA A 131 -20.26 -3.82 15.56
N THR A 132 -19.38 -4.68 15.00
CA THR A 132 -19.50 -6.13 15.19
C THR A 132 -19.32 -6.56 16.65
N LYS A 133 -18.40 -5.93 17.41
CA LYS A 133 -18.20 -6.25 18.83
C LYS A 133 -19.42 -5.88 19.66
N GLU A 134 -19.99 -4.69 19.45
CA GLU A 134 -21.20 -4.24 20.13
C GLU A 134 -22.40 -5.17 19.83
N THR A 135 -22.51 -5.65 18.59
CA THR A 135 -23.59 -6.57 18.20
C THR A 135 -23.43 -7.95 18.85
N THR A 136 -22.21 -8.51 18.89
CA THR A 136 -21.95 -9.80 19.56
C THR A 136 -22.13 -9.73 21.07
N ASP A 137 -21.74 -8.62 21.70
CA ASP A 137 -21.88 -8.45 23.16
C ASP A 137 -23.35 -8.30 23.56
N THR A 138 -24.17 -7.64 22.73
CA THR A 138 -25.61 -7.51 22.95
C THR A 138 -26.33 -8.84 22.75
N GLN A 139 -26.03 -9.56 21.67
CA GLN A 139 -26.60 -10.89 21.40
C GLN A 139 -26.21 -11.93 22.46
N ASN A 140 -24.97 -11.92 22.94
CA ASN A 140 -24.54 -12.83 24.00
C ASN A 140 -25.23 -12.57 25.33
N ASN A 141 -25.46 -11.30 25.70
CA ASN A 141 -26.16 -10.95 26.93
C ASN A 141 -27.65 -11.30 26.88
N GLU A 142 -28.32 -11.05 25.75
CA GLU A 142 -29.73 -11.42 25.58
C GLU A 142 -29.91 -12.95 25.54
N ASN A 143 -29.07 -13.66 24.77
CA ASN A 143 -29.12 -15.13 24.71
C ASN A 143 -28.81 -15.77 26.07
N HIS A 144 -27.86 -15.21 26.84
CA HIS A 144 -27.55 -15.71 28.18
C HIS A 144 -28.71 -15.50 29.17
N LYS A 145 -29.42 -14.37 29.08
CA LYS A 145 -30.60 -14.11 29.91
C LYS A 145 -31.76 -15.06 29.57
N VAL A 146 -32.06 -15.20 28.27
CA VAL A 146 -33.10 -16.12 27.77
C VAL A 146 -32.77 -17.57 28.15
N SER A 147 -31.51 -17.99 28.02
CA SER A 147 -31.05 -19.33 28.41
C SER A 147 -31.24 -19.59 29.91
N LYS A 148 -30.96 -18.61 30.78
CA LYS A 148 -31.10 -18.77 32.24
C LYS A 148 -32.57 -18.85 32.68
N GLU A 149 -33.44 -18.02 32.12
CA GLU A 149 -34.90 -18.08 32.39
C GLU A 149 -35.47 -19.42 31.92
N PHE A 150 -35.03 -19.89 30.75
CA PHE A 150 -35.46 -21.16 30.18
C PHE A 150 -35.03 -22.37 31.02
N LEU A 151 -33.76 -22.44 31.45
CA LEU A 151 -33.25 -23.51 32.32
C LEU A 151 -33.97 -23.54 33.67
N THR A 152 -34.34 -22.38 34.20
CA THR A 152 -35.12 -22.27 35.44
C THR A 152 -36.50 -22.90 35.26
N LYS A 153 -37.21 -22.57 34.16
CA LYS A 153 -38.53 -23.11 33.86
C LYS A 153 -38.52 -24.63 33.62
N ILE A 154 -37.49 -25.15 32.94
CA ILE A 154 -37.26 -26.60 32.81
C ILE A 154 -37.13 -27.27 34.19
N SER A 155 -36.34 -26.69 35.11
CA SER A 155 -36.10 -27.26 36.45
C SER A 155 -37.38 -27.29 37.31
N GLU A 156 -38.18 -26.22 37.22
CA GLU A 156 -39.49 -26.13 37.89
C GLU A 156 -40.47 -27.19 37.36
N LEU A 157 -40.61 -27.28 36.03
CA LEU A 157 -41.50 -28.24 35.38
C LEU A 157 -41.06 -29.68 35.64
N LYS A 158 -39.74 -29.95 35.68
CA LYS A 158 -39.19 -31.27 36.01
C LYS A 158 -39.63 -31.75 37.40
N LYS A 159 -39.59 -30.87 38.40
CA LYS A 159 -40.03 -31.14 39.79
C LYS A 159 -41.55 -31.20 39.94
N SER A 160 -42.29 -30.49 39.09
CA SER A 160 -43.76 -30.48 39.09
C SER A 160 -44.34 -31.83 38.64
N LYS A 161 -45.55 -32.18 39.10
CA LYS A 161 -46.33 -33.31 38.57
C LYS A 161 -47.35 -32.87 37.50
N ASP A 162 -47.33 -31.60 37.13
CA ASP A 162 -48.29 -30.98 36.23
C ASP A 162 -47.98 -31.29 34.77
N PHE A 163 -48.70 -32.27 34.20
CA PHE A 163 -48.56 -32.67 32.80
C PHE A 163 -49.00 -31.55 31.84
N ASP A 164 -50.09 -30.86 32.15
CA ASP A 164 -50.68 -29.86 31.26
C ASP A 164 -49.74 -28.67 31.05
N ASN A 165 -49.06 -28.23 32.11
CA ASN A 165 -48.07 -27.16 32.02
C ASN A 165 -46.80 -27.61 31.26
N VAL A 166 -46.41 -28.88 31.34
CA VAL A 166 -45.31 -29.40 30.53
C VAL A 166 -45.70 -29.46 29.06
N TYR A 167 -46.94 -29.86 28.76
CA TYR A 167 -47.47 -29.90 27.39
C TYR A 167 -47.54 -28.50 26.76
N LYS A 168 -48.12 -27.53 27.46
CA LYS A 168 -48.17 -26.13 27.01
C LYS A 168 -46.78 -25.55 26.75
N PHE A 169 -45.79 -25.92 27.59
CA PHE A 169 -44.41 -25.50 27.39
C PHE A 169 -43.82 -26.03 26.07
N PHE A 170 -44.05 -27.32 25.74
CA PHE A 170 -43.62 -27.85 24.43
C PHE A 170 -44.38 -27.23 23.26
N GLU A 171 -45.67 -26.93 23.42
CA GLU A 171 -46.48 -26.22 22.41
C GLU A 171 -45.93 -24.80 22.14
N GLU A 172 -45.61 -24.06 23.20
CA GLU A 172 -44.98 -22.73 23.12
C GLU A 172 -43.64 -22.79 22.34
N LEU A 173 -42.78 -23.77 22.66
CA LEU A 173 -41.50 -23.93 21.96
C LEU A 173 -41.67 -24.34 20.50
N SER A 174 -42.62 -25.24 20.23
CA SER A 174 -42.93 -25.68 18.87
C SER A 174 -43.47 -24.54 18.00
N SER A 175 -44.34 -23.69 18.56
CA SER A 175 -44.91 -22.54 17.84
C SER A 175 -43.85 -21.48 17.47
N LYS A 176 -42.80 -21.35 18.30
CA LYS A 176 -41.65 -20.45 18.02
C LYS A 176 -40.60 -21.07 17.10
N GLY A 177 -40.64 -22.39 16.89
CA GLY A 177 -39.63 -23.10 16.11
C GLY A 177 -38.29 -23.26 16.82
N ASP A 178 -38.24 -23.12 18.15
CA ASP A 178 -37.00 -23.14 18.95
C ASP A 178 -36.46 -24.56 19.15
N ARG A 179 -35.91 -25.15 18.08
CA ARG A 179 -35.44 -26.56 18.04
C ARG A 179 -34.38 -26.87 19.11
N GLU A 180 -33.49 -25.92 19.41
CA GLU A 180 -32.43 -26.09 20.41
C GLU A 180 -33.01 -26.23 21.83
N LEU A 181 -34.00 -25.39 22.16
CA LEU A 181 -34.69 -25.41 23.45
C LEU A 181 -35.55 -26.68 23.61
N ILE A 182 -36.21 -27.12 22.53
CA ILE A 182 -36.94 -28.40 22.51
C ILE A 182 -35.99 -29.56 22.79
N SER A 183 -34.82 -29.59 22.15
CA SER A 183 -33.80 -30.63 22.39
C SER A 183 -33.37 -30.65 23.86
N LYS A 184 -33.11 -29.48 24.45
CA LYS A 184 -32.71 -29.37 25.86
C LYS A 184 -33.79 -29.85 26.83
N ALA A 185 -35.07 -29.49 26.59
CA ALA A 185 -36.19 -29.97 27.40
C ALA A 185 -36.34 -31.50 27.29
N CYS A 186 -36.05 -32.06 26.12
CA CYS A 186 -36.04 -33.51 25.92
C CYS A 186 -34.89 -34.21 26.66
N GLU A 187 -33.66 -33.67 26.60
CA GLU A 187 -32.50 -34.17 27.36
C GLU A 187 -32.77 -34.20 28.87
N GLU A 188 -33.42 -33.16 29.39
CA GLU A 188 -33.78 -33.02 30.80
C GLU A 188 -34.93 -33.95 31.23
N GLY A 189 -35.52 -34.68 30.28
CA GLY A 189 -36.48 -35.75 30.51
C GLY A 189 -37.92 -35.29 30.69
N LEU A 190 -38.28 -34.05 30.33
CA LEU A 190 -39.66 -33.57 30.45
C LEU A 190 -40.64 -34.39 29.60
N TRP A 191 -40.21 -34.87 28.43
CA TRP A 191 -41.00 -35.73 27.55
C TRP A 191 -41.45 -37.04 28.20
N LYS A 192 -40.78 -37.48 29.28
CA LYS A 192 -41.11 -38.73 29.99
C LYS A 192 -42.33 -38.58 30.90
N LYS A 193 -42.84 -37.36 31.11
CA LYS A 193 -44.05 -37.16 31.90
C LYS A 193 -45.25 -37.72 31.16
N THR A 194 -46.12 -38.39 31.90
CA THR A 194 -47.33 -39.02 31.37
C THR A 194 -48.58 -38.40 31.95
N SER A 195 -49.60 -38.25 31.13
CA SER A 195 -50.95 -37.94 31.58
C SER A 195 -51.56 -39.11 32.38
N TYR A 196 -52.73 -38.88 32.99
CA TYR A 196 -53.51 -39.93 33.66
C TYR A 196 -53.94 -41.08 32.73
N ARG A 197 -53.89 -40.87 31.40
CA ARG A 197 -54.14 -41.90 30.38
C ARG A 197 -52.86 -42.52 29.81
N SER A 198 -51.72 -42.28 30.46
CA SER A 198 -50.40 -42.78 30.05
C SER A 198 -49.86 -42.24 28.71
N TYR A 199 -50.45 -41.19 28.14
CA TYR A 199 -49.86 -40.47 27.00
C TYR A 199 -48.69 -39.60 27.46
N ASN A 200 -47.61 -39.59 26.70
CA ASN A 200 -46.48 -38.70 26.94
C ASN A 200 -46.72 -37.33 26.29
N VAL A 201 -45.87 -36.36 26.61
CA VAL A 201 -46.04 -34.96 26.18
C VAL A 201 -45.89 -34.76 24.66
N LEU A 202 -45.36 -35.74 23.94
CA LEU A 202 -45.11 -35.70 22.49
C LEU A 202 -46.17 -36.45 21.68
N HIS A 203 -47.24 -36.93 22.32
CA HIS A 203 -48.28 -37.79 21.73
C HIS A 203 -49.67 -37.17 21.90
#